data_AF-A0A378FZU5-F1
#
_entry.id   AF-A0A378FZU5-F1
#
_cell.length_a   1.000
_cell.length_b   1.000
_cell.length_c   1.000
_cell.angle_alpha   90.00
_cell.angle_beta   90.00
_cell.angle_gamma   90.00
#
_symmetry.space_group_name_H-M   'P 1'
#
loop_
_entity.id
_entity.type
_entity.pdbx_description
1 polymer ?
#
loop_
_entity_poly.entity_id
_entity_poly.type
_entity_poly.pdbx_seq_one_letter_code
_entity_poly.pdbx_strand_id
1 'polypeptide(L)' 'MSKPLPGVRCQQVTRPIASVGLYIPGGSAPLFSTVLMLATPARIAGCQQMVLCSPPRLPMRSSMPHSCAA' A
#
# COMPACT_ATOMS: atom_id res chain seq x y z
N MET A 1 -11.94 -24.38 11.98
CA MET A 1 -12.44 -24.58 10.60
C MET A 1 -13.51 -25.67 10.65
N SER A 2 -14.78 -25.32 10.48
CA SER A 2 -15.89 -26.29 10.59
C SER A 2 -15.89 -27.21 9.37
N LYS A 3 -16.06 -28.51 9.61
CA LYS A 3 -16.19 -29.52 8.55
C LYS A 3 -17.49 -29.23 7.76
N PRO A 4 -17.45 -29.15 6.42
CA PRO A 4 -18.66 -28.95 5.63
C PRO A 4 -19.56 -30.19 5.68
N LEU A 5 -20.86 -29.97 5.52
CA LEU A 5 -21.88 -31.02 5.46
C LEU A 5 -21.61 -31.96 4.27
N PRO A 6 -22.05 -33.24 4.36
CA PRO A 6 -21.95 -34.18 3.23
C PRO A 6 -22.57 -33.58 1.97
N GLY A 7 -21.82 -33.59 0.85
CA GLY A 7 -22.25 -33.01 -0.43
C GLY A 7 -21.78 -31.56 -0.67
N VAL A 8 -21.27 -30.87 0.35
CA VAL A 8 -20.75 -29.50 0.21
C VAL A 8 -19.23 -29.51 0.16
N ARG A 9 -18.66 -29.02 -0.94
CA ARG A 9 -17.22 -28.80 -1.09
C ARG A 9 -16.91 -27.32 -0.89
N CYS A 10 -16.26 -26.99 0.23
CA CYS A 10 -15.72 -25.65 0.46
C CYS A 10 -14.23 -25.65 0.16
N GLN A 11 -13.77 -24.68 -0.64
CA GLN A 11 -12.35 -24.44 -0.90
C GLN A 11 -12.04 -22.98 -0.65
N GLN A 12 -10.88 -22.72 -0.07
CA GLN A 12 -10.32 -21.39 0.04
C GLN A 12 -9.34 -21.18 -1.11
N VAL A 13 -9.53 -20.11 -1.89
CA VAL A 13 -8.63 -19.74 -2.99
C VAL A 13 -8.06 -18.37 -2.68
N THR A 14 -6.74 -18.28 -2.57
CA THR A 14 -6.03 -17.01 -2.37
C THR A 14 -5.60 -16.47 -3.73
N ARG A 15 -5.92 -15.20 -4.02
CA ARG A 15 -5.45 -14.49 -5.21
C ARG A 15 -4.86 -13.14 -4.80
N PRO A 16 -3.73 -12.72 -5.37
CA PRO A 16 -3.19 -11.40 -5.11
C PRO A 16 -4.08 -10.29 -5.64
N ILE A 17 -3.93 -9.11 -5.03
CA ILE A 17 -4.54 -7.87 -5.52
C ILE A 17 -3.72 -7.37 -6.71
N ALA A 18 -4.38 -6.92 -7.78
CA ALA A 18 -3.71 -6.45 -8.99
C ALA A 18 -2.84 -5.21 -8.73
N SER A 19 -3.37 -4.23 -7.98
CA SER A 19 -2.72 -2.96 -7.68
C SER A 19 -2.84 -2.60 -6.21
N VAL A 20 -1.72 -2.27 -5.56
CA VAL A 20 -1.69 -1.86 -4.14
C VAL A 20 -1.00 -0.50 -3.95
N GLY A 21 -1.60 0.34 -3.12
CA GLY A 21 -1.06 1.65 -2.72
C GLY A 21 -0.36 1.56 -1.37
N LEU A 22 0.89 2.04 -1.31
CA LEU A 22 1.77 2.03 -0.15
C LEU A 22 1.92 3.46 0.33
N TYR A 23 1.26 3.81 1.42
CA TYR A 23 1.40 5.14 2.02
C TYR A 23 2.58 5.14 2.99
N ILE A 24 3.53 6.07 2.78
CA ILE A 24 4.60 6.34 3.74
C ILE A 24 4.28 7.68 4.40
N PRO A 25 4.09 7.72 5.73
CA PRO A 25 3.99 9.00 6.43
C PRO A 25 5.31 9.76 6.24
N GLY A 26 5.24 10.90 5.55
CA GLY A 26 6.39 11.75 5.28
C GLY A 26 6.49 12.88 6.29
N GLY A 27 7.60 12.88 7.03
CA GLY A 27 8.08 13.97 7.88
C GLY A 27 9.61 14.07 7.75
N SER A 28 10.32 14.35 8.84
CA SER A 28 11.78 14.60 8.82
C SER A 28 12.65 13.41 8.36
N ALA A 29 12.19 12.16 8.45
CA ALA A 29 12.92 10.97 7.98
C ALA A 29 11.98 10.02 7.22
N PRO A 30 12.33 9.55 6.00
CA PRO A 30 11.51 8.55 5.33
C PRO A 30 11.80 7.21 6.02
N LEU A 31 10.80 6.61 6.64
CA LEU A 31 10.95 5.32 7.33
C LEU A 31 11.06 4.21 6.28
N PHE A 32 12.28 3.94 5.83
CA PHE A 32 12.57 2.89 4.86
C PHE A 32 12.15 1.49 5.35
N SER A 33 12.16 1.27 6.67
CA SER A 33 11.68 0.05 7.30
C SER A 33 10.20 -0.22 7.01
N THR A 34 9.35 0.80 7.02
CA THR A 34 7.92 0.67 6.71
C THR A 34 7.69 0.29 5.25
N VAL A 35 8.53 0.82 4.35
CA VAL A 35 8.48 0.43 2.93
C VAL A 35 8.80 -1.05 2.77
N LEU A 36 9.88 -1.53 3.39
CA LEU A 36 10.24 -2.94 3.32
C LEU A 36 9.15 -3.84 3.93
N MET A 37 8.55 -3.42 5.05
CA MET A 37 7.49 -4.17 5.73
C MET A 37 6.23 -4.33 4.87
N LEU A 38 5.92 -3.35 4.03
CA LEU A 38 4.74 -3.38 3.16
C LEU A 38 5.04 -3.95 1.76
N ALA A 39 6.21 -3.65 1.19
CA ALA A 39 6.59 -4.10 -0.15
C ALA A 39 6.94 -5.60 -0.17
N THR A 40 7.59 -6.14 0.87
CA THR A 40 7.98 -7.56 0.92
C THR A 40 6.77 -8.51 0.85
N PRO A 41 5.71 -8.36 1.68
CA PRO A 41 4.54 -9.23 1.56
C PRO A 41 3.77 -9.01 0.25
N ALA A 42 3.72 -7.78 -0.27
CA ALA A 42 3.07 -7.50 -1.56
C ALA A 42 3.78 -8.18 -2.74
N ARG A 43 5.11 -8.27 -2.69
CA ARG A 43 5.92 -9.02 -3.66
C ARG A 43 5.70 -10.53 -3.54
N ILE A 44 5.70 -11.07 -2.31
CA ILE A 44 5.45 -12.50 -2.06
C ILE A 44 4.03 -12.90 -2.50
N ALA A 45 3.05 -12.02 -2.29
CA ALA A 45 1.68 -12.24 -2.74
C ALA A 45 1.56 -12.29 -4.27
N GLY A 46 2.42 -11.60 -5.01
CA GLY A 46 2.37 -11.52 -6.47
C GLY A 46 1.54 -10.36 -7.00
N CYS A 47 1.47 -9.23 -6.27
CA CYS A 47 0.79 -8.03 -6.75
C CYS A 47 1.49 -7.47 -8.00
N GLN A 48 0.74 -7.16 -9.06
CA GLN A 48 1.29 -6.73 -10.35
C GLN A 48 1.77 -5.28 -10.33
N GLN A 49 1.08 -4.41 -9.60
CA GLN A 49 1.36 -2.97 -9.52
C GLN A 49 1.48 -2.53 -8.06
N MET A 50 2.55 -1.80 -7.75
CA MET A 50 2.81 -1.21 -6.43
C MET A 50 3.05 0.29 -6.60
N VAL A 51 2.18 1.11 -6.01
CA VAL A 51 2.26 2.58 -6.06
C VAL A 51 2.68 3.09 -4.69
N LEU A 52 3.65 3.99 -4.62
CA LEU A 52 4.17 4.56 -3.39
C LEU A 52 3.72 6.03 -3.25
N CYS A 53 3.03 6.35 -2.17
CA CYS A 53 2.58 7.72 -1.88
C CYS A 53 3.31 8.23 -0.63
N SER A 54 4.14 9.25 -0.77
CA SER A 54 4.77 9.95 0.36
C SER A 54 4.55 11.46 0.21
N PRO A 55 4.09 12.17 1.25
CA PRO A 55 3.90 13.61 1.16
C PRO A 55 5.26 14.30 0.94
N PRO A 56 5.29 15.36 0.11
CA PRO A 56 6.52 16.09 -0.17
C PRO A 56 7.06 16.77 1.10
N ARG A 57 8.38 16.74 1.27
CA ARG A 57 9.10 17.49 2.31
C ARG A 57 9.09 18.99 1.96
N LEU A 58 7.94 19.64 2.07
CA LEU A 58 7.89 21.09 1.97
C LEU A 58 8.40 21.68 3.29
N PRO A 59 9.41 22.57 3.27
CA PRO A 59 9.56 23.52 4.37
C PRO A 59 8.28 24.36 4.38
N MET A 60 7.68 24.54 5.56
CA MET A 60 6.67 25.57 5.79
C MET A 60 7.29 26.94 5.43
N ARG A 61 7.19 27.35 4.16
CA ARG A 61 7.38 28.74 3.75
C ARG A 61 6.02 29.26 3.31
N SER A 62 5.55 30.22 4.09
CA SER A 62 4.32 30.99 3.99
C SER A 62 4.23 31.87 2.74
N SER A 63 4.42 31.30 1.54
CA SER A 63 4.17 32.05 0.30
C SER A 63 3.83 31.11 -0.86
N MET A 64 2.58 30.64 -0.93
CA MET A 64 1.98 30.27 -2.23
C MET A 64 1.41 31.53 -2.88
N PRO A 65 1.77 31.88 -4.13
CA PRO A 65 0.84 32.55 -5.03
C PRO A 65 -0.15 31.51 -5.57
N HIS A 66 -1.40 31.96 -5.74
CA HIS A 66 -2.60 31.17 -6.04
C HIS A 66 -2.63 30.62 -7.49
N SER A 67 -1.66 29.82 -7.95
CA SER A 67 -1.63 29.49 -9.39
C SER A 67 -1.33 28.05 -9.80
N CYS A 68 -1.03 27.11 -8.90
CA CYS A 68 -0.76 25.73 -9.31
C CYS A 68 -1.46 24.71 -8.41
N ALA A 69 -2.75 24.54 -8.62
CA ALA A 69 -3.51 23.36 -8.21
C ALA A 69 -4.69 23.15 -9.16
N ALA A 70 -4.39 22.86 -10.43
CA ALA A 70 -5.34 22.31 -11.40
C ALA A 70 -4.58 21.43 -12.40
#